data_AF-A0A2E9WJS0-F1
#
_entry.id   AF-A0A2E9WJS0-F1
#
_cell.length_a   1.000
_cell.length_b   1.000
_cell.length_c   1.000
_cell.angle_alpha   90.00
_cell.angle_beta   90.00
_cell.angle_gamma   90.00
#
_symmetry.space_group_name_H-M   'P 1'
#
loop_
_entity.id
_entity.type
_entity.pdbx_description
1 polymer ?
#
loop_
_entity_poly.entity_id
_entity_poly.type
_entity_poly.pdbx_seq_one_letter_code
_entity_poly.pdbx_strand_id
1 'polypeptide(L)'
;MKYLFKILIILFTIACSSEDSITPNPIEMELSTALKKWNDSEINSYSYSLYVSCYCIGSGDPNEIKVINNKIRKVNGKSVTSEQLENEYWDVKTIEELFNIIESKLEDNPFSHTIKFDQSFGYPIDIYFDMDEMIADEEIGYYVTNFKIE
;
A
#
# COMPACT_ATOMS: atom_id res chain seq x y z
N MET A 1 -20.11 -54.53 -39.99
CA MET A 1 -19.65 -54.35 -38.59
C MET A 1 -18.82 -53.07 -38.52
N LYS A 2 -19.04 -52.29 -37.45
CA LYS A 2 -18.22 -51.19 -36.92
C LYS A 2 -18.41 -49.79 -37.55
N TYR A 3 -19.40 -49.13 -36.94
CA TYR A 3 -19.59 -47.71 -36.65
C TYR A 3 -18.29 -46.89 -36.48
N LEU A 4 -18.36 -45.60 -36.82
CA LEU A 4 -17.63 -44.54 -36.10
C LEU A 4 -18.35 -43.20 -36.26
N PHE A 5 -19.30 -42.97 -35.35
CA PHE A 5 -19.97 -41.69 -35.12
C PHE A 5 -18.99 -40.80 -34.35
N LYS A 6 -18.44 -39.75 -34.98
CA LYS A 6 -17.58 -38.78 -34.29
C LYS A 6 -18.47 -37.74 -33.60
N ILE A 7 -18.60 -37.87 -32.28
CA ILE A 7 -19.22 -36.87 -31.41
C ILE A 7 -18.21 -35.73 -31.23
N LEU A 8 -18.60 -34.53 -31.65
CA LEU A 8 -17.87 -33.29 -31.38
C LEU A 8 -18.29 -32.79 -29.99
N ILE A 9 -17.42 -32.97 -29.00
CA ILE A 9 -17.62 -32.48 -27.63
C ILE A 9 -17.22 -30.99 -27.61
N ILE A 10 -18.21 -30.11 -27.49
CA ILE A 10 -18.00 -28.69 -27.26
C ILE A 10 -17.72 -28.52 -25.76
N LEU A 11 -16.45 -28.32 -25.40
CA LEU A 11 -16.07 -27.89 -24.06
C LEU A 11 -16.51 -26.44 -23.85
N PHE A 12 -17.54 -26.24 -23.02
CA PHE A 12 -17.82 -24.94 -22.41
C PHE A 12 -16.69 -24.63 -21.42
N THR A 13 -15.74 -23.79 -21.83
CA THR A 13 -14.77 -23.20 -20.89
C THR A 13 -15.50 -22.16 -20.06
N ILE A 14 -15.71 -22.49 -18.80
CA ILE A 14 -16.12 -21.56 -17.75
C ILE A 14 -15.05 -20.46 -17.70
N ALA A 15 -15.41 -19.25 -18.14
CA ALA A 15 -14.59 -18.07 -17.95
C ALA A 15 -14.58 -17.77 -16.45
N CYS A 16 -13.50 -18.20 -15.79
CA CYS A 16 -13.18 -17.75 -14.45
C CYS A 16 -12.76 -16.28 -14.60
N SER A 17 -13.61 -15.34 -14.22
CA SER A 17 -13.18 -13.96 -14.03
C SER A 17 -12.26 -13.97 -12.81
N SER A 18 -10.95 -13.92 -13.04
CA SER A 18 -10.03 -13.46 -12.01
C SER A 18 -10.48 -12.06 -11.62
N GLU A 19 -10.89 -11.88 -10.36
CA GLU A 19 -10.89 -10.54 -9.78
C GLU A 19 -9.47 -10.03 -9.95
N ASP A 20 -9.30 -8.97 -10.74
CA ASP A 20 -8.02 -8.29 -10.91
C ASP A 20 -7.64 -7.70 -9.55
N SER A 21 -7.01 -8.50 -8.70
CA SER A 21 -6.19 -7.96 -7.64
C SER A 21 -5.05 -7.23 -8.32
N ILE A 22 -5.13 -5.89 -8.33
CA ILE A 22 -4.05 -5.02 -8.77
C ILE A 22 -2.89 -5.28 -7.80
N THR A 23 -2.02 -6.22 -8.15
CA THR A 23 -0.77 -6.42 -7.45
C THR A 23 0.13 -5.25 -7.83
N PRO A 24 0.51 -4.40 -6.87
CA PRO A 24 1.33 -3.24 -7.17
C PRO A 24 2.68 -3.72 -7.71
N ASN A 25 3.15 -3.14 -8.83
CA ASN A 25 4.49 -3.41 -9.34
C ASN A 25 5.41 -2.27 -8.89
N PRO A 26 6.23 -2.47 -7.84
CA PRO A 26 7.05 -1.40 -7.27
C PRO A 26 8.15 -0.99 -8.25
N ILE A 27 8.21 0.31 -8.54
CA ILE A 27 9.24 0.91 -9.39
C ILE A 27 9.90 2.09 -8.69
N GLU A 28 11.16 2.34 -9.01
CA GLU A 28 11.81 3.62 -8.71
C GLU A 28 11.18 4.71 -9.57
N MET A 29 10.77 5.81 -8.94
CA MET A 29 10.17 6.97 -9.58
C MET A 29 10.48 8.20 -8.74
N GLU A 30 10.70 9.34 -9.39
CA GLU A 30 10.82 10.62 -8.69
C GLU A 30 9.58 10.90 -7.83
N LEU A 31 9.78 11.32 -6.58
CA LEU A 31 8.71 11.63 -5.62
C LEU A 31 7.66 12.58 -6.21
N SER A 32 8.10 13.63 -6.89
CA SER A 32 7.21 14.61 -7.53
C SER A 32 6.33 14.00 -8.63
N THR A 33 6.84 13.02 -9.37
CA THR A 33 6.09 12.33 -10.42
C THR A 33 5.07 11.37 -9.81
N ALA A 34 5.47 10.65 -8.76
CA ALA A 34 4.59 9.76 -8.01
C ALA A 34 3.43 10.53 -7.35
N LEU A 35 3.75 11.63 -6.65
CA LEU A 35 2.75 12.52 -6.04
C LEU A 35 1.79 13.10 -7.08
N LYS A 36 2.30 13.51 -8.25
CA LYS A 36 1.45 13.98 -9.34
C LYS A 36 0.48 12.89 -9.82
N LYS A 37 0.96 11.67 -10.04
CA LYS A 37 0.10 10.53 -10.43
C LYS A 37 -0.99 10.26 -9.41
N TRP A 38 -0.64 10.29 -8.12
CA TRP A 38 -1.60 10.09 -7.04
C TRP A 38 -2.69 11.16 -7.06
N ASN A 39 -2.29 12.43 -7.11
CA ASN A 39 -3.24 13.55 -7.15
C ASN A 39 -4.14 13.52 -8.39
N ASP A 40 -3.58 13.21 -9.57
CA ASP A 40 -4.32 13.12 -10.83
C ASP A 40 -5.29 11.93 -10.87
N SER A 41 -5.11 10.92 -10.01
CA SER A 41 -6.01 9.77 -9.94
C SER A 41 -7.37 10.11 -9.31
N GLU A 42 -7.45 11.21 -8.55
CA GLU A 42 -8.63 11.64 -7.79
C GLU A 42 -9.19 10.58 -6.81
N ILE A 43 -8.40 9.55 -6.48
CA ILE A 43 -8.78 8.51 -5.53
C ILE A 43 -8.79 9.10 -4.12
N ASN A 44 -9.95 9.08 -3.47
CA ASN A 44 -10.13 9.58 -2.10
C ASN A 44 -10.74 8.55 -1.14
N SER A 45 -11.04 7.36 -1.65
CA SER A 45 -11.64 6.25 -0.93
C SER A 45 -10.97 4.95 -1.36
N TYR A 46 -10.32 4.27 -0.42
CA TYR A 46 -9.45 3.14 -0.68
C TYR A 46 -9.20 2.33 0.60
N SER A 47 -8.72 1.11 0.45
CA SER A 47 -8.23 0.26 1.54
C SER A 47 -6.92 -0.45 1.18
N TYR A 48 -6.12 -0.79 2.18
CA TYR A 48 -4.81 -1.42 2.04
C TYR A 48 -4.36 -1.96 3.40
N SER A 49 -3.33 -2.80 3.36
CA SER A 49 -2.59 -3.24 4.55
C SER A 49 -1.30 -2.43 4.64
N LEU A 50 -1.05 -1.81 5.79
CA LEU A 50 0.20 -1.10 6.08
C LEU A 50 0.99 -1.86 7.15
N TYR A 51 2.19 -2.30 6.78
CA TYR A 51 3.16 -2.84 7.72
C TYR A 51 4.20 -1.78 8.06
N VAL A 52 4.40 -1.50 9.34
CA VAL A 52 5.44 -0.60 9.84
C VAL A 52 6.54 -1.45 10.48
N SER A 53 7.77 -1.31 9.98
CA SER A 53 8.95 -2.02 10.46
C SER A 53 9.88 -1.03 11.16
N CYS A 54 10.02 -1.17 12.48
CA CYS A 54 11.00 -0.46 13.29
C CYS A 54 11.10 -1.16 14.66
N TYR A 55 12.08 -0.79 15.49
CA TYR A 55 12.15 -1.25 16.87
C TYR A 55 11.25 -0.40 17.80
N CYS A 56 9.98 -0.27 17.45
CA CYS A 56 9.00 0.57 18.15
C CYS A 56 7.91 -0.27 18.84
N ILE A 57 7.37 0.22 19.97
CA ILE A 57 6.23 -0.41 20.64
C ILE A 57 4.99 -0.34 19.73
N GLY A 58 4.33 -1.49 19.54
CA GLY A 58 3.12 -1.60 18.72
C GLY A 58 3.38 -1.85 17.24
N SER A 59 4.64 -1.86 16.79
CA SER A 59 5.01 -2.34 15.46
C SER A 59 5.00 -3.88 15.41
N GLY A 60 4.87 -4.46 14.20
CA GLY A 60 5.08 -5.90 13.98
C GLY A 60 4.00 -6.62 13.19
N ASP A 61 2.74 -6.19 13.28
CA ASP A 61 1.64 -6.73 12.48
C ASP A 61 1.10 -5.69 11.50
N PRO A 62 0.74 -6.05 10.26
CA PRO A 62 0.12 -5.11 9.33
C PRO A 62 -1.28 -4.66 9.80
N ASN A 63 -1.57 -3.36 9.68
CA ASN A 63 -2.90 -2.81 9.91
C ASN A 63 -3.69 -2.76 8.59
N GLU A 64 -4.94 -3.25 8.60
CA GLU A 64 -5.89 -3.04 7.52
C GLU A 64 -6.57 -1.68 7.68
N ILE A 65 -6.31 -0.76 6.76
CA ILE A 65 -6.76 0.62 6.82
C ILE A 65 -7.83 0.82 5.76
N LYS A 66 -8.95 1.45 6.13
CA LYS A 66 -9.97 1.91 5.19
C LYS A 66 -10.14 3.42 5.30
N VAL A 67 -9.86 4.10 4.19
CA VAL A 67 -9.98 5.55 4.01
C VAL A 67 -11.24 5.84 3.19
N ILE A 68 -12.06 6.79 3.64
CA ILE A 68 -13.26 7.25 2.92
C ILE A 68 -13.30 8.77 2.97
N ASN A 69 -13.35 9.40 1.79
CA ASN A 69 -13.26 10.85 1.61
C ASN A 69 -12.03 11.44 2.33
N ASN A 70 -10.84 10.89 2.06
CA ASN A 70 -9.54 11.30 2.62
C ASN A 70 -9.44 11.20 4.15
N LYS A 71 -10.29 10.39 4.79
CA LYS A 71 -10.25 10.18 6.24
C LYS A 71 -10.24 8.70 6.55
N ILE A 72 -9.34 8.26 7.41
CA ILE A 72 -9.36 6.91 7.96
C ILE A 72 -10.68 6.73 8.73
N ARG A 73 -11.46 5.73 8.32
CA ARG A 73 -12.74 5.39 8.95
C ARG A 73 -12.69 4.08 9.70
N LYS A 74 -11.86 3.14 9.24
CA LYS A 74 -11.68 1.87 9.93
C LYS A 74 -10.22 1.45 9.97
N VAL A 75 -9.88 0.78 11.06
CA VAL A 75 -8.63 0.03 11.24
C VAL A 75 -9.01 -1.39 11.70
N ASN A 76 -8.48 -2.41 11.04
CA ASN A 76 -8.72 -3.82 11.34
C ASN A 76 -10.23 -4.14 11.48
N GLY A 77 -11.03 -3.62 10.55
CA GLY A 77 -12.48 -3.79 10.48
C GLY A 77 -13.32 -2.95 11.46
N LYS A 78 -12.69 -2.25 12.42
CA LYS A 78 -13.38 -1.46 13.45
C LYS A 78 -13.43 0.02 13.08
N SER A 79 -14.55 0.68 13.34
CA SER A 79 -14.64 2.15 13.19
C SER A 79 -13.77 2.85 14.22
N VAL A 80 -13.09 3.92 13.80
CA VAL A 80 -12.18 4.70 14.65
C VAL A 80 -12.55 6.18 14.67
N THR A 81 -12.27 6.86 15.77
CA THR A 81 -12.34 8.32 15.89
C THR A 81 -10.97 8.96 15.65
N SER A 82 -10.93 10.28 15.43
CA SER A 82 -9.67 11.03 15.33
C SER A 82 -8.83 10.90 16.60
N GLU A 83 -9.46 10.95 17.78
CA GLU A 83 -8.78 10.78 19.07
C GLU A 83 -8.12 9.40 19.20
N GLN A 84 -8.78 8.34 18.73
CA GLN A 84 -8.20 7.00 18.72
C GLN A 84 -7.03 6.91 17.74
N LEU A 85 -7.13 7.54 16.57
CA LEU A 85 -6.03 7.57 15.61
C LEU A 85 -4.78 8.23 16.19
N GLU A 86 -4.95 9.31 16.95
CA GLU A 86 -3.85 10.04 17.59
C GLU A 86 -3.22 9.28 18.77
N ASN A 87 -4.02 8.59 19.59
CA ASN A 87 -3.56 8.00 20.85
C ASN A 87 -3.28 6.49 20.79
N GLU A 88 -3.95 5.76 19.92
CA GLU A 88 -3.91 4.29 19.87
C GLU A 88 -3.28 3.75 18.57
N TYR A 89 -3.37 4.49 17.45
CA TYR A 89 -2.96 4.01 16.12
C TYR A 89 -1.87 4.89 15.49
N TRP A 90 -0.77 5.07 16.22
CA TRP A 90 0.37 5.88 15.74
C TRP A 90 0.99 5.33 14.45
N ASP A 91 0.86 4.03 14.19
CA ASP A 91 1.43 3.28 13.06
C ASP A 91 0.50 3.18 11.85
N VAL A 92 -0.66 3.83 11.90
CA VAL A 92 -1.60 3.97 10.79
C VAL A 92 -1.34 5.31 10.08
N LYS A 93 -1.29 5.29 8.74
CA LYS A 93 -1.04 6.47 7.88
C LYS A 93 -1.80 6.34 6.59
N THR A 94 -2.54 7.37 6.17
CA THR A 94 -3.06 7.56 4.80
C THR A 94 -1.93 7.61 3.77
N ILE A 95 -2.25 7.45 2.47
CA ILE A 95 -1.24 7.61 1.40
C ILE A 95 -0.66 9.02 1.39
N GLU A 96 -1.48 10.05 1.64
CA GLU A 96 -1.03 11.44 1.77
C GLU A 96 -0.03 11.63 2.92
N GLU A 97 -0.30 11.02 4.08
CA GLU A 97 0.63 11.07 5.21
C GLU A 97 1.94 10.32 4.92
N LEU A 98 1.91 9.24 4.14
CA LEU A 98 3.13 8.55 3.70
C LEU A 98 3.97 9.45 2.77
N PHE A 99 3.35 10.20 1.86
CA PHE A 99 4.08 11.19 1.06
C PHE A 99 4.74 12.27 1.93
N ASN A 100 4.03 12.78 2.94
CA ASN A 100 4.58 13.77 3.87
C ASN A 100 5.77 13.20 4.67
N ILE A 101 5.69 11.93 5.10
CA ILE A 101 6.80 11.24 5.78
C ILE A 101 8.01 11.15 4.85
N ILE A 102 7.82 10.74 3.60
CA ILE A 102 8.91 10.64 2.62
C ILE A 102 9.58 12.00 2.43
N GLU A 103 8.81 13.07 2.20
CA GLU A 103 9.33 14.42 2.00
C GLU A 103 10.15 14.88 3.22
N SER A 104 9.57 14.80 4.42
CA SER A 104 10.23 15.20 5.66
C SER A 104 11.52 14.41 5.92
N LYS A 105 11.52 13.09 5.72
CA LYS A 105 12.70 12.26 5.95
C LYS A 105 13.80 12.53 4.94
N LEU A 106 13.47 12.83 3.69
CA LEU A 106 14.45 13.22 2.68
C LEU A 106 15.09 14.59 3.00
N GLU A 107 14.33 15.54 3.53
CA GLU A 107 14.86 16.84 3.97
C GLU A 107 15.90 16.71 5.09
N ASP A 108 15.74 15.70 5.96
CA ASP A 108 16.66 15.38 7.04
C ASP A 108 17.97 14.72 6.56
N ASN A 109 18.14 14.47 5.26
CA ASN A 109 19.32 13.85 4.63
C ASN A 109 19.70 12.49 5.25
N PRO A 110 18.88 11.43 5.02
CA PRO A 110 19.13 10.11 5.58
C PRO A 110 20.45 9.53 5.06
N PHE A 111 21.13 8.73 5.87
CA PHE A 111 22.31 7.98 5.43
C PHE A 111 21.99 7.11 4.21
N SER A 112 20.87 6.37 4.25
CA SER A 112 20.36 5.64 3.10
C SER A 112 18.84 5.52 3.10
N HIS A 113 18.24 5.30 1.93
CA HIS A 113 16.80 5.08 1.81
C HIS A 113 16.45 4.19 0.62
N THR A 114 15.28 3.57 0.69
CA THR A 114 14.61 2.92 -0.45
C THR A 114 13.21 3.49 -0.52
N ILE A 115 12.83 4.00 -1.70
CA ILE A 115 11.48 4.50 -1.94
C ILE A 115 11.01 3.96 -3.29
N LYS A 116 9.94 3.17 -3.28
CA LYS A 116 9.31 2.65 -4.50
C LYS A 116 7.83 2.98 -4.50
N PHE A 117 7.33 3.23 -5.70
CA PHE A 117 5.95 3.64 -5.92
C PHE A 117 5.22 2.68 -6.83
N ASP A 118 3.90 2.71 -6.75
CA ASP A 118 3.04 2.02 -7.70
C ASP A 118 3.16 2.62 -9.09
N GLN A 119 3.23 1.75 -10.09
CA GLN A 119 3.38 2.15 -11.47
C GLN A 119 2.15 2.89 -12.02
N SER A 120 0.95 2.52 -11.57
CA SER A 120 -0.33 2.98 -12.12
C SER A 120 -0.76 4.31 -11.50
N PHE A 121 -0.88 4.32 -10.16
CA PHE A 121 -1.44 5.43 -9.39
C PHE A 121 -0.39 6.21 -8.61
N GLY A 122 0.87 5.73 -8.53
CA GLY A 122 1.96 6.47 -7.91
C GLY A 122 1.97 6.50 -6.39
N TYR A 123 1.09 5.77 -5.69
CA TYR A 123 1.17 5.70 -4.22
C TYR A 123 2.46 4.97 -3.76
N PRO A 124 3.00 5.29 -2.57
CA PRO A 124 4.18 4.60 -2.05
C PRO A 124 3.88 3.13 -1.72
N ILE A 125 4.77 2.21 -2.11
CA ILE A 125 4.67 0.77 -1.82
C ILE A 125 5.70 0.33 -0.77
N ASP A 126 6.93 0.80 -0.92
CA ASP A 126 8.10 0.36 -0.15
C ASP A 126 8.88 1.61 0.21
N ILE A 127 8.78 2.02 1.47
CA ILE A 127 9.50 3.15 2.04
C ILE A 127 10.38 2.59 3.13
N TYR A 128 11.67 2.85 3.07
CA TYR A 128 12.63 2.51 4.12
C TYR A 128 13.65 3.62 4.26
N PHE A 129 13.93 4.00 5.50
CA PHE A 129 14.96 4.98 5.84
C PHE A 129 15.89 4.41 6.91
N ASP A 130 17.17 4.65 6.71
CA ASP A 130 18.26 4.56 7.67
C ASP A 130 18.85 5.98 7.73
N MET A 131 18.59 6.69 8.83
CA MET A 131 19.02 8.06 9.01
C MET A 131 20.50 8.14 9.40
N ASP A 132 21.02 7.20 10.17
CA ASP A 132 22.41 7.17 10.63
C ASP A 132 22.95 5.72 10.72
N GLU A 133 23.95 5.39 9.90
CA GLU A 133 24.60 4.07 9.81
C GLU A 133 25.07 3.53 11.18
N MET A 134 25.27 4.40 12.17
CA MET A 134 25.78 4.06 13.49
C MET A 134 24.71 3.92 14.57
N ILE A 135 23.41 4.04 14.25
CA ILE A 135 22.30 3.99 15.23
C ILE A 135 21.25 2.95 14.79
N ALA A 136 21.25 1.76 15.41
CA ALA A 136 20.46 0.60 14.97
C ALA A 136 18.95 0.57 15.36
N ASP A 137 18.41 1.65 15.92
CA ASP A 137 17.01 1.71 16.41
C ASP A 137 16.22 2.91 15.86
N GLU A 138 16.78 3.65 14.90
CA GLU A 138 16.08 4.79 14.27
C GLU A 138 15.46 4.43 12.92
N GLU A 139 15.89 3.31 12.32
CA GLU A 139 15.46 2.86 11.02
C GLU A 139 13.96 2.58 11.01
N ILE A 140 13.30 3.04 9.95
CA ILE A 140 11.86 2.91 9.83
C ILE A 140 11.45 2.58 8.41
N GLY A 141 10.61 1.56 8.29
CA GLY A 141 10.01 1.11 7.05
C GLY A 141 8.48 1.16 7.07
N TYR A 142 7.89 1.49 5.93
CA TYR A 142 6.46 1.47 5.68
C TYR A 142 6.20 0.69 4.38
N TYR A 143 5.39 -0.36 4.48
CA TYR A 143 5.11 -1.26 3.36
C TYR A 143 3.61 -1.35 3.11
N VAL A 144 3.18 -0.89 1.94
CA VAL A 144 1.78 -0.91 1.51
C VAL A 144 1.52 -2.12 0.65
N THR A 145 0.53 -2.93 1.05
CA THR A 145 0.10 -4.12 0.31
C THR A 145 -1.43 -4.16 0.22
N ASN A 146 -1.97 -5.03 -0.64
CA ASN A 146 -3.41 -5.25 -0.77
C ASN A 146 -4.24 -3.99 -1.07
N PHE A 147 -3.66 -3.01 -1.78
CA PHE A 147 -4.36 -1.77 -2.13
C PHE A 147 -5.58 -2.03 -3.02
N LYS A 148 -6.71 -1.40 -2.68
CA LYS A 148 -7.99 -1.50 -3.38
C LYS A 148 -8.71 -0.15 -3.35
N ILE A 149 -9.32 0.22 -4.47
CA ILE A 149 -10.23 1.36 -4.54
C ILE A 149 -11.59 0.92 -3.98
N GLU A 150 -12.27 1.82 -3.26
CA GLU A 150 -13.56 1.58 -2.58
C GLU A 150 -14.76 2.23 -3.28
#